data_AF-A0A925RWL8-F1
#
_entry.id   AF-A0A925RWL8-F1
#
_cell.length_a   1.000
_cell.length_b   1.000
_cell.length_c   1.000
_cell.angle_alpha   90.00
_cell.angle_beta   90.00
_cell.angle_gamma   90.00
#
_symmetry.space_group_name_H-M   'P 1'
#
loop_
_entity.id
_entity.type
_entity.pdbx_description
1 polymer ?
#
loop_
_entity_poly.entity_id
_entity_poly.type
_entity_poly.pdbx_seq_one_letter_code
_entity_poly.pdbx_strand_id
1 'polypeptide(L)'
;APGTRDLTVHVDFAALAAAGRASGLRFYGPLRQGTWLGAMGIAARAASLIKSAPHRRAELIAARDRLTDPRAMGTLFRVMAFVSQRWPDPAGF
;
A
#
# COMPACT_ATOMS: atom_id res chain seq x y z
N ALA A 1 10.01 -4.73 -31.44
CA ALA A 1 10.15 -6.21 -31.37
C ALA A 1 9.68 -6.67 -29.99
N PRO A 2 9.29 -7.95 -29.81
CA PRO A 2 9.15 -8.54 -28.47
C PRO A 2 10.41 -8.28 -27.61
N GLY A 3 10.23 -8.07 -26.31
CA GLY A 3 11.33 -7.81 -25.36
C GLY A 3 11.58 -6.34 -25.02
N THR A 4 10.91 -5.38 -25.66
CA THR A 4 11.10 -3.93 -25.40
C THR A 4 10.01 -3.30 -24.54
N ARG A 5 9.08 -4.10 -24.01
CA ARG A 5 7.97 -3.62 -23.15
C ARG A 5 7.76 -4.58 -22.00
N ASP A 6 7.35 -4.01 -20.88
CA ASP A 6 6.98 -4.76 -19.69
C ASP A 6 5.58 -5.37 -19.86
N LEU A 7 5.41 -6.59 -19.34
CA LEU A 7 4.15 -7.31 -19.30
C LEU A 7 3.79 -7.57 -17.85
N THR A 8 2.71 -6.94 -17.40
CA THR A 8 2.23 -7.05 -16.02
C THR A 8 0.80 -7.55 -15.96
N VAL A 9 0.45 -8.18 -14.86
CA VAL A 9 -0.89 -8.67 -14.56
C VAL A 9 -1.30 -8.22 -13.16
N HIS A 10 -2.61 -8.21 -12.90
CA HIS A 10 -3.09 -8.01 -11.55
C HIS A 10 -2.73 -9.20 -10.65
N VAL A 11 -2.40 -8.89 -9.41
CA VAL A 11 -2.03 -9.89 -8.40
C VAL A 11 -3.30 -10.59 -7.90
N ASP A 12 -3.28 -11.93 -7.90
CA ASP A 12 -4.27 -12.74 -7.21
C ASP A 12 -3.91 -12.88 -5.72
N PHE A 13 -4.49 -12.01 -4.90
CA PHE A 13 -4.26 -12.02 -3.45
C PHE A 13 -4.87 -13.24 -2.76
N ALA A 14 -5.91 -13.88 -3.33
CA ALA A 14 -6.48 -15.09 -2.74
C ALA A 14 -5.52 -16.27 -2.88
N ALA A 15 -4.88 -16.40 -4.05
CA ALA A 15 -3.83 -17.39 -4.28
C ALA A 15 -2.62 -17.15 -3.34
N LEU A 16 -2.18 -15.90 -3.17
CA LEU A 16 -1.10 -15.57 -2.23
C LEU A 16 -1.47 -15.92 -0.78
N ALA A 17 -2.68 -15.61 -0.35
CA ALA A 17 -3.19 -15.94 0.98
C ALA A 17 -3.20 -17.47 1.22
N ALA A 18 -3.65 -18.24 0.23
CA ALA A 18 -3.65 -19.71 0.30
C ALA A 18 -2.22 -20.27 0.44
N ALA A 19 -1.28 -19.77 -0.36
CA ALA A 19 0.12 -20.17 -0.29
C ALA A 19 0.74 -19.86 1.10
N GLY A 20 0.52 -18.65 1.63
CA GLY A 20 1.03 -18.28 2.95
C GLY A 20 0.46 -19.15 4.08
N ARG A 21 -0.84 -19.48 4.04
CA ARG A 21 -1.45 -20.41 5.01
C ARG A 21 -0.83 -21.79 4.94
N ALA A 22 -0.61 -22.32 3.73
CA ALA A 22 0.02 -23.63 3.54
C ALA A 22 1.46 -23.67 4.08
N SER A 23 2.15 -22.52 4.09
CA SER A 23 3.47 -22.36 4.73
C SER A 23 3.43 -22.05 6.22
N GLY A 24 2.26 -22.12 6.87
CA GLY A 24 2.13 -21.90 8.31
C GLY A 24 2.24 -20.43 8.75
N LEU A 25 1.99 -19.48 7.85
CA LEU A 25 1.99 -18.04 8.16
C LEU A 25 0.58 -17.53 8.50
N ARG A 26 0.50 -16.50 9.33
CA ARG A 26 -0.68 -15.64 9.44
C ARG A 26 -0.62 -14.61 8.32
N PHE A 27 -1.77 -14.22 7.79
CA PHE A 27 -1.84 -13.13 6.82
C PHE A 27 -2.88 -12.10 7.20
N TYR A 28 -2.68 -10.89 6.70
CA TYR A 28 -3.54 -9.73 6.90
C TYR A 28 -3.84 -9.06 5.56
N GLY A 29 -5.08 -8.58 5.41
CA GLY A 29 -5.56 -7.98 4.16
C GLY A 29 -6.12 -9.01 3.15
N PRO A 30 -6.21 -8.65 1.85
CA PRO A 30 -5.70 -7.42 1.26
C PRO A 30 -6.54 -6.19 1.63
N LEU A 31 -5.89 -5.12 2.06
CA LEU A 31 -6.52 -3.81 2.26
C LEU A 31 -6.27 -2.91 1.04
N ARG A 32 -7.17 -1.97 0.78
CA ARG A 32 -6.96 -0.91 -0.22
C ARG A 32 -5.79 -0.02 0.22
N GLN A 33 -4.90 0.35 -0.71
CA GLN A 33 -3.71 1.15 -0.41
C GLN A 33 -4.05 2.47 0.30
N GLY A 34 -5.08 3.18 -0.17
CA GLY A 34 -5.47 4.45 0.44
C GLY A 34 -5.90 4.31 1.88
N THR A 35 -6.66 3.25 2.20
CA THR A 35 -7.07 2.93 3.57
C THR A 35 -5.88 2.59 4.45
N TRP A 36 -4.98 1.72 3.97
CA TRP A 36 -3.79 1.31 4.72
C TRP A 36 -2.83 2.49 4.98
N LEU A 37 -2.54 3.31 3.97
CA LEU A 37 -1.72 4.52 4.13
C LEU A 37 -2.37 5.54 5.07
N GLY A 38 -3.70 5.65 5.04
CA GLY A 38 -4.48 6.44 5.99
C GLY A 38 -4.25 5.99 7.43
N ALA A 39 -4.39 4.69 7.69
CA ALA A 39 -4.14 4.09 9.00
C ALA A 39 -2.68 4.28 9.47
N MET A 40 -1.73 4.25 8.54
CA MET A 40 -0.31 4.52 8.80
C MET A 40 0.04 6.02 8.96
N GLY A 41 -0.94 6.93 8.89
CA GLY A 41 -0.74 8.34 9.19
C GLY A 41 -0.15 9.18 8.05
N ILE A 42 -0.35 8.79 6.78
CA ILE A 42 0.20 9.53 5.63
C ILE A 42 -0.19 11.01 5.61
N ALA A 43 -1.40 11.37 6.07
CA ALA A 43 -1.86 12.75 6.13
C ALA A 43 -1.02 13.61 7.10
N ALA A 44 -0.74 13.07 8.30
CA ALA A 44 0.11 13.74 9.28
C ALA A 44 1.54 13.90 8.76
N ARG A 45 2.08 12.87 8.10
CA ARG A 45 3.40 12.94 7.47
C ARG A 45 3.46 13.99 6.36
N ALA A 46 2.45 14.04 5.48
CA ALA A 46 2.38 15.05 4.42
C ALA A 46 2.33 16.46 5.01
N ALA A 47 1.54 16.70 6.05
CA ALA A 47 1.47 17.99 6.73
C ALA A 47 2.84 18.40 7.32
N SER A 48 3.54 17.46 7.97
CA SER A 48 4.89 17.71 8.51
C SER A 48 5.89 18.06 7.41
N LEU A 49 5.86 17.37 6.26
CA LEU A 49 6.76 17.65 5.15
C LEU A 49 6.47 19.03 4.52
N ILE A 50 5.20 19.39 4.38
CA ILE A 50 4.80 20.71 3.87
C ILE A 50 5.27 21.82 4.81
N LYS A 51 5.19 21.60 6.13
CA LYS A 51 5.70 22.56 7.12
C LYS A 51 7.21 22.78 6.97
N SER A 52 7.97 21.72 6.77
CA SER A 52 9.43 21.81 6.60
C SER A 52 9.87 22.30 5.21
N ALA A 53 9.05 22.11 4.18
CA ALA A 53 9.33 22.56 2.82
C ALA A 53 8.09 23.20 2.16
N PRO A 54 7.70 24.43 2.57
CA PRO A 54 6.47 25.06 2.07
C PRO A 54 6.44 25.25 0.54
N HIS A 55 7.60 25.47 -0.08
CA HIS A 55 7.75 25.61 -1.53
C HIS A 55 7.35 24.33 -2.31
N ARG A 56 7.31 23.16 -1.66
CA ARG A 56 6.89 21.88 -2.26
C ARG A 56 5.43 21.51 -1.96
N ARG A 57 4.65 22.42 -1.38
CA ARG A 57 3.28 22.13 -0.92
C ARG A 57 2.42 21.45 -2.00
N ALA A 58 2.37 22.01 -3.20
CA ALA A 58 1.53 21.50 -4.28
C ALA A 58 1.93 20.08 -4.70
N GLU A 59 3.24 19.84 -4.85
CA GLU A 59 3.80 18.53 -5.18
C GLU A 59 3.46 17.48 -4.12
N LEU A 60 3.62 17.81 -2.82
CA LEU A 60 3.37 16.89 -1.72
C LEU A 60 1.89 16.53 -1.57
N ILE A 61 0.99 17.49 -1.80
CA ILE A 61 -0.46 17.24 -1.82
C ILE A 61 -0.81 16.31 -2.98
N ALA A 62 -0.34 16.61 -4.19
CA ALA A 62 -0.59 15.79 -5.38
C ALA A 62 -0.05 14.36 -5.23
N ALA A 63 1.14 14.20 -4.64
CA ALA A 63 1.74 12.89 -4.39
C ALA A 63 0.91 12.07 -3.38
N ARG A 64 0.49 12.68 -2.27
CA ARG A 64 -0.41 12.04 -1.29
C ARG A 64 -1.71 11.61 -1.97
N ASP A 65 -2.36 12.53 -2.69
CA ASP A 65 -3.66 12.27 -3.30
C ASP A 65 -3.58 11.17 -4.36
N ARG A 66 -2.53 11.17 -5.19
CA ARG A 66 -2.28 10.07 -6.13
C ARG A 66 -2.20 8.71 -5.43
N LEU A 67 -1.57 8.65 -4.25
CA LEU A 67 -1.41 7.42 -3.48
C LEU A 67 -2.69 6.99 -2.75
N THR A 68 -3.54 7.93 -2.33
CA THR A 68 -4.68 7.63 -1.44
C THR A 68 -6.05 7.73 -2.09
N ASP A 69 -6.20 8.52 -3.17
CA ASP A 69 -7.49 8.74 -3.83
C ASP A 69 -8.01 7.44 -4.47
N PRO A 70 -9.27 7.05 -4.21
CA PRO A 70 -9.89 5.87 -4.83
C PRO A 70 -9.89 5.86 -6.36
N ARG A 71 -9.87 7.03 -7.02
CA ARG A 71 -9.83 7.21 -8.48
C ARG A 71 -8.42 7.11 -9.06
N ALA A 72 -7.40 7.13 -8.20
CA ALA A 72 -5.99 6.93 -8.56
C ALA A 72 -5.51 5.58 -8.02
N MET A 73 -4.47 5.55 -7.18
CA MET A 73 -3.90 4.30 -6.68
C MET A 73 -4.64 3.76 -5.45
N GLY A 74 -5.47 4.57 -4.80
CA GLY A 74 -6.02 4.27 -3.47
C GLY A 74 -6.85 2.99 -3.41
N THR A 75 -7.57 2.63 -4.50
CA THR A 75 -8.36 1.39 -4.60
C THR A 75 -7.66 0.29 -5.38
N LEU A 76 -6.98 0.65 -6.49
CA LEU A 76 -6.38 -0.32 -7.40
C LEU A 76 -5.23 -1.07 -6.72
N PHE A 77 -4.38 -0.35 -5.99
CA PHE A 77 -3.29 -0.94 -5.25
C PHE A 77 -3.80 -1.48 -3.92
N ARG A 78 -3.25 -2.62 -3.50
CA ARG A 78 -3.64 -3.31 -2.27
C ARG A 78 -2.41 -3.74 -1.49
N VAL A 79 -2.57 -3.84 -0.18
CA VAL A 79 -1.51 -4.22 0.76
C VAL A 79 -1.92 -5.50 1.46
N MET A 80 -1.01 -6.46 1.50
CA MET A 80 -1.13 -7.71 2.24
C MET A 80 0.16 -7.92 3.04
N ALA A 81 0.04 -8.43 4.26
CA ALA A 81 1.19 -8.77 5.09
C ALA A 81 1.13 -10.24 5.49
N PHE A 82 2.30 -10.86 5.56
CA PHE A 82 2.49 -12.18 6.14
C PHE A 82 3.39 -12.07 7.35
N VAL A 83 3.04 -12.76 8.43
CA VAL A 83 3.83 -12.79 9.65
C VAL A 83 3.91 -14.20 10.21
N SER A 84 5.00 -14.51 10.93
CA SER A 84 5.10 -15.78 11.65
C SER A 84 4.03 -15.84 12.75
N GLN A 85 3.64 -17.05 13.16
CA GLN A 85 2.54 -17.26 14.11
C GLN A 85 2.71 -16.47 15.42
N ARG A 86 3.94 -16.32 15.89
CA ARG A 86 4.30 -15.68 17.17
C ARG A 86 4.73 -14.22 17.05
N TRP A 87 4.70 -13.65 15.84
CA TRP A 87 5.02 -12.25 15.64
C TRP A 87 3.82 -11.36 16.02
N PRO A 88 4.04 -10.12 16.47
CA PRO A 88 2.95 -9.16 16.65
C PRO A 88 2.19 -8.89 15.35
N ASP A 89 0.96 -8.42 15.51
CA ASP A 89 0.12 -7.98 14.40
C ASP A 89 0.78 -6.80 13.67
N PRO A 90 0.82 -6.81 12.32
CA PRO A 90 1.52 -5.77 11.55
C PRO A 90 0.76 -4.45 11.61
N ALA A 91 1.49 -3.34 11.74
CA ALA A 91 0.90 -2.00 11.80
C ALA A 91 0.04 -1.68 10.56
N GLY A 92 -1.09 -1.02 10.79
CA GLY A 92 -2.02 -0.62 9.74
C GLY A 92 -2.95 -1.72 9.23
N PHE A 93 -2.90 -2.92 9.83
CA PHE A 93 -3.81 -4.04 9.56
C PHE A 93 -4.74 -4.34 10.73
#